data_AF-A0A9X3EY12-F1
#
_entry.id   AF-A0A9X3EY12-F1
#
_cell.length_a   1.000
_cell.length_b   1.000
_cell.length_c   1.000
_cell.angle_alpha   90.00
_cell.angle_beta   90.00
_cell.angle_gamma   90.00
#
_symmetry.space_group_name_H-M   'P 1'
#
loop_
_entity.id
_entity.type
_entity.pdbx_description
1 polymer ?
#
loop_
_entity_poly.entity_id
_entity_poly.type
_entity_poly.pdbx_seq_one_letter_code
_entity_poly.pdbx_strand_id
1 'polypeptide(L)'
;MIRPLARVSSLLLLAAACNLPTPPAGEGGDTSGAADDPGLVTPECIETRAATEGILRARCGACHDGGQTQGKFGGVSDLDGLIADGYVVRGAAADSLLFQRIARGEMPVGADDLPADEQATIERWIDVCTPAEEAAEDVELTQKPGCLDNEFVVHDDVLAEILADLTLLDSARQRTTRYVTFAHLHSAGFCEEQLEGYRHAFAKLINHLSLAPTIRVPEAIDEARTIYRIDLVDYGWTADTWAQITAADPYAIAFRSDDARKIQQAAEVELFSVKGDWFIEAASQPPLYHTVLGIPGTRAELEGELGVDVDANILAELELDHDEVLRAGFRDSKVSRSNRVIERHQVPSADYRAYWLSYDFADNEDEKDIIVRPLDFVEDGGEIIFTLPNGLQGYMIVDGAGARIDRAPIAIVHDGEVSEEPEVINGLSCMSCHSEGMRRATDEIRAYAESNTVFDAAQQEQIAKLYAPQDVFDRAQQRDIETFAASLAKTGSAGRVGGYEPVMAAHIAFELDVDLRRAAAEFGISRDELLKNLSRLEGLVGLDRSTLRRDAFENGFAAAACVLKLGSTRECPEGIDPG
;
A
#
# COMPACT_ATOMS: atom_id res chain seq x y z
N MET A 1 6.92 72.89 -19.52
CA MET A 1 8.05 73.38 -18.70
C MET A 1 9.02 72.22 -18.52
N ILE A 2 10.13 72.24 -19.25
CA ILE A 2 11.51 72.40 -18.73
C ILE A 2 12.10 71.08 -18.16
N ARG A 3 12.98 70.46 -18.98
CA ARG A 3 14.08 69.51 -18.65
C ARG A 3 15.09 70.16 -17.64
N PRO A 4 16.08 69.49 -16.98
CA PRO A 4 16.95 68.43 -17.57
C PRO A 4 17.76 67.46 -16.62
N LEU A 5 18.53 66.52 -17.24
CA LEU A 5 19.88 65.98 -16.87
C LEU A 5 20.03 65.13 -15.56
N ALA A 6 20.90 64.10 -15.39
CA ALA A 6 22.12 63.65 -16.08
C ALA A 6 22.67 62.28 -15.56
N ARG A 7 23.45 61.59 -16.44
CA ARG A 7 24.73 60.85 -16.26
C ARG A 7 24.86 59.55 -15.42
N VAL A 8 25.36 58.50 -16.09
CA VAL A 8 26.57 57.70 -15.74
C VAL A 8 27.16 57.16 -17.07
N SER A 9 28.25 57.73 -17.59
CA SER A 9 29.69 57.41 -17.40
C SER A 9 30.18 56.16 -18.15
N SER A 10 30.90 56.42 -19.25
CA SER A 10 31.70 55.49 -20.05
C SER A 10 33.05 55.20 -19.38
N LEU A 11 33.59 53.98 -19.54
CA LEU A 11 35.03 53.76 -19.60
C LEU A 11 35.33 52.68 -20.65
N LEU A 12 36.17 53.06 -21.61
CA LEU A 12 36.67 52.27 -22.74
C LEU A 12 38.20 52.46 -22.75
N LEU A 13 38.96 51.38 -22.86
CA LEU A 13 40.40 51.34 -23.24
C LEU A 13 40.63 49.91 -23.80
N LEU A 14 40.71 49.69 -25.12
CA LEU A 14 41.89 49.76 -26.02
C LEU A 14 43.13 48.99 -25.50
N ALA A 15 43.96 48.29 -26.27
CA ALA A 15 44.00 47.65 -27.61
C ALA A 15 45.50 47.30 -27.86
N ALA A 16 45.78 46.25 -28.66
CA ALA A 16 46.99 45.99 -29.50
C ALA A 16 47.51 44.53 -29.35
N ALA A 17 48.09 43.83 -30.33
CA ALA A 17 48.17 43.89 -31.79
C ALA A 17 48.93 42.63 -32.29
N CYS A 18 48.61 42.16 -33.51
CA CYS A 18 49.43 41.44 -34.51
C CYS A 18 50.12 40.08 -34.18
N ASN A 19 49.75 39.00 -34.88
CA ASN A 19 50.50 38.47 -36.05
C ASN A 19 49.88 37.17 -36.63
N LEU A 20 49.81 37.11 -37.96
CA LEU A 20 49.53 35.90 -38.76
C LEU A 20 50.82 35.08 -38.97
N PRO A 21 50.71 33.76 -39.25
CA PRO A 21 50.85 33.32 -40.65
C PRO A 21 49.91 32.18 -41.10
N THR A 22 49.66 32.11 -42.41
CA THR A 22 49.02 31.02 -43.20
C THR A 22 50.08 30.14 -43.90
N PRO A 23 49.72 29.07 -44.65
CA PRO A 23 49.41 27.67 -44.28
C PRO A 23 50.45 26.68 -44.90
N PRO A 24 50.16 25.36 -44.97
CA PRO A 24 50.13 24.77 -46.31
C PRO A 24 48.92 23.85 -46.58
N ALA A 25 48.63 23.69 -47.88
CA ALA A 25 47.54 22.92 -48.48
C ALA A 25 47.95 21.48 -48.84
N GLY A 26 46.95 20.61 -48.99
CA GLY A 26 47.01 19.28 -49.59
C GLY A 26 45.82 18.43 -49.11
N GLU A 27 44.63 18.58 -49.73
CA GLU A 27 44.08 17.74 -50.81
C GLU A 27 43.17 16.60 -50.30
N GLY A 28 41.90 16.64 -50.75
CA GLY A 28 41.16 15.43 -51.11
C GLY A 28 39.91 15.10 -50.29
N GLY A 29 38.75 15.08 -50.98
CA GLY A 29 37.60 14.20 -50.65
C GLY A 29 36.48 14.87 -49.87
N ASP A 30 35.54 15.56 -50.52
CA ASP A 30 34.30 15.03 -51.13
C ASP A 30 33.11 15.01 -50.15
N THR A 31 31.97 15.43 -50.70
CA THR A 31 30.77 15.93 -50.04
C THR A 31 29.84 14.82 -49.55
N SER A 32 29.32 14.92 -48.33
CA SER A 32 27.92 14.58 -48.00
C SER A 32 27.57 15.07 -46.59
N GLY A 33 26.35 15.57 -46.41
CA GLY A 33 25.90 16.24 -45.20
C GLY A 33 25.85 15.34 -43.97
N ALA A 34 26.27 15.89 -42.84
CA ALA A 34 25.95 15.34 -41.53
C ALA A 34 24.46 15.59 -41.26
N ALA A 35 23.68 14.52 -41.30
CA ALA A 35 22.47 14.42 -40.51
C ALA A 35 22.89 14.21 -39.05
N ASP A 36 22.24 14.93 -38.14
CA ASP A 36 22.41 14.78 -36.70
C ASP A 36 22.13 13.33 -36.27
N ASP A 37 23.05 12.80 -35.46
CA ASP A 37 23.00 11.48 -34.84
C ASP A 37 22.04 11.54 -33.63
N PRO A 38 20.96 10.71 -33.56
CA PRO A 38 19.96 10.80 -32.49
C PRO A 38 20.41 10.28 -31.12
N GLY A 39 21.61 9.71 -30.99
CA GLY A 39 22.00 8.87 -29.84
C GLY A 39 22.89 9.52 -28.77
N LEU A 40 22.99 10.85 -28.69
CA LEU A 40 23.81 11.52 -27.66
C LEU A 40 22.94 12.45 -26.81
N VAL A 41 22.91 12.24 -25.49
CA VAL A 41 22.43 13.25 -24.53
C VAL A 41 23.17 14.54 -24.84
N THR A 42 22.44 15.57 -25.22
CA THR A 42 23.04 16.84 -25.61
C THR A 42 23.67 17.50 -24.36
N PRO A 43 24.74 18.30 -24.50
CA PRO A 43 25.26 19.11 -23.39
C PRO A 43 24.18 19.97 -22.71
N GLU A 44 23.18 20.40 -23.49
CA GLU A 44 22.01 21.11 -23.00
C GLU A 44 21.17 20.27 -22.02
N CYS A 45 20.97 18.98 -22.28
CA CYS A 45 20.21 18.12 -21.36
C CYS A 45 20.98 17.77 -20.09
N ILE A 46 22.30 17.64 -20.17
CA ILE A 46 23.15 17.48 -18.97
C ILE A 46 23.04 18.72 -18.08
N GLU A 47 23.11 19.92 -18.66
CA GLU A 47 22.96 21.18 -17.93
C GLU A 47 21.54 21.36 -17.37
N THR A 48 20.51 20.99 -18.15
CA THR A 48 19.10 21.09 -17.76
C THR A 48 18.75 20.13 -16.62
N ARG A 49 19.28 18.89 -16.66
CA ARG A 49 19.13 17.91 -15.57
C ARG A 49 19.80 18.39 -14.29
N ALA A 50 21.04 18.87 -14.37
CA ALA A 50 21.74 19.44 -13.22
C ALA A 50 21.04 20.68 -12.64
N ALA A 51 20.48 21.53 -13.50
CA ALA A 51 19.70 22.69 -13.07
C ALA A 51 18.41 22.26 -12.36
N THR A 52 17.71 21.24 -12.88
CA THR A 52 16.50 20.67 -12.27
C THR A 52 16.78 20.10 -10.89
N GLU A 53 17.82 19.27 -10.74
CA GLU A 53 18.24 18.73 -9.44
C GLU A 53 18.56 19.87 -8.45
N GLY A 54 19.26 20.91 -8.92
CA GLY A 54 19.58 22.10 -8.14
C GLY A 54 18.35 22.85 -7.65
N ILE A 55 17.36 23.04 -8.52
CA ILE A 55 16.08 23.68 -8.19
C ILE A 55 15.33 22.85 -7.15
N LEU A 56 15.13 21.54 -7.40
CA LEU A 56 14.38 20.67 -6.49
C LEU A 56 15.06 20.55 -5.12
N ARG A 57 16.38 20.42 -5.07
CA ARG A 57 17.13 20.41 -3.82
C ARG A 57 17.01 21.73 -3.06
N ALA A 58 17.12 22.87 -3.74
CA ALA A 58 17.10 24.18 -3.10
C ALA A 58 15.71 24.61 -2.63
N ARG A 59 14.66 24.24 -3.39
CA ARG A 59 13.28 24.70 -3.16
C ARG A 59 12.43 23.69 -2.39
N CYS A 60 12.72 22.40 -2.55
CA CYS A 60 11.86 21.32 -2.05
C CYS A 60 12.60 20.41 -1.05
N GLY A 61 13.92 20.25 -1.19
CA GLY A 61 14.72 19.30 -0.42
C GLY A 61 14.68 19.49 1.10
N ALA A 62 14.49 20.71 1.60
CA ALA A 62 14.40 20.94 3.05
C ALA A 62 13.20 20.23 3.71
N CYS A 63 12.13 19.97 2.96
CA CYS A 63 10.93 19.29 3.42
C CYS A 63 10.77 17.88 2.86
N HIS A 64 11.37 17.60 1.70
CA HIS A 64 11.18 16.33 0.98
C HIS A 64 12.46 15.47 0.89
N ASP A 65 13.61 15.90 1.41
CA ASP A 65 14.81 15.07 1.53
C ASP A 65 15.20 14.84 3.01
N GLY A 66 16.09 13.87 3.26
CA GLY A 66 16.77 13.76 4.57
C GLY A 66 15.99 13.11 5.72
N GLY A 67 14.91 12.37 5.43
CA GLY A 67 14.24 11.49 6.41
C GLY A 67 13.24 12.16 7.36
N GLN A 68 12.98 13.46 7.22
CA GLN A 68 11.83 14.16 7.84
C GLN A 68 10.86 14.64 6.74
N THR A 69 10.42 13.70 5.91
CA THR A 69 9.64 13.98 4.71
C THR A 69 8.24 14.48 5.05
N GLN A 70 7.92 15.72 4.65
CA GLN A 70 6.59 16.29 4.78
C GLN A 70 5.71 15.88 3.60
N GLY A 71 4.42 15.66 3.85
CA GLY A 71 3.49 15.23 2.80
C GLY A 71 3.77 13.84 2.23
N LYS A 72 4.55 12.99 2.93
CA LYS A 72 4.84 11.59 2.57
C LYS A 72 5.53 11.42 1.20
N PHE A 73 6.13 12.48 0.68
CA PHE A 73 6.93 12.51 -0.54
C PHE A 73 8.40 12.74 -0.16
N GLY A 74 9.25 11.78 -0.49
CA GLY A 74 10.67 11.75 -0.13
C GLY A 74 11.60 11.62 -1.34
N GLY A 75 12.82 12.14 -1.26
CA GLY A 75 13.80 12.02 -2.34
C GLY A 75 13.52 12.95 -3.52
N VAL A 76 13.00 14.16 -3.27
CA VAL A 76 12.66 15.12 -4.34
C VAL A 76 13.87 15.56 -5.17
N SER A 77 15.09 15.41 -4.66
CA SER A 77 16.30 15.68 -5.45
C SER A 77 16.89 14.44 -6.13
N ASP A 78 16.27 13.26 -5.99
CA ASP A 78 16.62 12.06 -6.73
C ASP A 78 15.83 11.98 -8.04
N LEU A 79 16.37 12.59 -9.09
CA LEU A 79 15.68 12.69 -10.39
C LEU A 79 15.36 11.32 -11.01
N ASP A 80 16.22 10.31 -10.80
CA ASP A 80 15.98 8.96 -11.31
C ASP A 80 14.91 8.25 -10.48
N GLY A 81 14.93 8.42 -9.16
CA GLY A 81 13.85 7.98 -8.28
C GLY A 81 12.49 8.59 -8.64
N LEU A 82 12.45 9.88 -8.97
CA LEU A 82 11.20 10.54 -9.40
C LEU A 82 10.61 9.96 -10.69
N ILE A 83 11.46 9.51 -11.61
CA ILE A 83 11.03 8.83 -12.82
C ILE A 83 10.60 7.40 -12.50
N ALA A 84 11.39 6.67 -11.71
CA ALA A 84 11.13 5.28 -11.33
C ALA A 84 9.81 5.12 -10.53
N ASP A 85 9.54 6.04 -9.62
CA ASP A 85 8.35 6.06 -8.77
C ASP A 85 7.12 6.67 -9.47
N GLY A 86 7.24 7.09 -10.73
CA GLY A 86 6.12 7.60 -11.54
C GLY A 86 5.67 9.03 -11.23
N TYR A 87 6.40 9.76 -10.38
CA TYR A 87 6.15 11.20 -10.15
C TYR A 87 6.48 12.05 -11.38
N VAL A 88 7.35 11.54 -12.25
CA VAL A 88 7.73 12.10 -13.55
C VAL A 88 7.41 11.08 -14.63
N VAL A 89 6.52 11.46 -15.55
CA VAL A 89 6.22 10.73 -16.78
C VAL A 89 7.10 11.28 -17.88
N ARG A 90 8.01 10.45 -18.42
CA ARG A 90 8.96 10.88 -19.46
C ARG A 90 8.23 11.50 -20.65
N GLY A 91 8.66 12.68 -21.08
CA GLY A 91 8.07 13.36 -22.23
C GLY A 91 6.68 13.98 -22.02
N ALA A 92 6.13 13.93 -20.80
CA ALA A 92 4.79 14.41 -20.49
C ALA A 92 4.73 15.15 -19.15
N ALA A 93 5.23 16.38 -19.13
CA ALA A 93 5.21 17.25 -17.96
C ALA A 93 3.78 17.51 -17.47
N ALA A 94 2.83 17.72 -18.38
CA ALA A 94 1.41 17.93 -18.04
C ALA A 94 0.80 16.73 -17.29
N ASP A 95 1.31 15.52 -17.50
CA ASP A 95 0.83 14.27 -16.89
C ASP A 95 1.70 13.85 -15.69
N SER A 96 2.81 14.54 -15.44
CA SER A 96 3.72 14.27 -14.34
C SER A 96 3.21 14.88 -13.04
N LEU A 97 2.94 14.05 -12.03
CA LEU A 97 2.41 14.48 -10.73
C LEU A 97 3.27 15.57 -10.09
N LEU A 98 4.60 15.45 -10.18
CA LEU A 98 5.54 16.47 -9.70
C LEU A 98 5.25 17.84 -10.32
N PHE A 99 5.11 17.89 -11.65
CA PHE A 99 4.94 19.14 -12.37
C PHE A 99 3.51 19.70 -12.25
N GLN A 100 2.49 18.85 -12.17
CA GLN A 100 1.11 19.27 -11.91
C GLN A 100 0.97 20.03 -10.59
N ARG A 101 1.61 19.56 -9.52
CA ARG A 101 1.59 20.22 -8.20
C ARG A 101 2.33 21.57 -8.22
N ILE A 102 3.45 21.66 -8.93
CA ILE A 102 4.21 22.90 -9.14
C ILE A 102 3.38 23.91 -9.95
N ALA A 103 2.81 23.50 -11.08
CA ALA A 103 2.06 24.37 -11.98
C ALA A 103 0.75 24.90 -11.36
N ARG A 104 0.18 24.18 -10.39
CA ARG A 104 -1.01 24.61 -9.62
C ARG A 104 -0.68 25.53 -8.44
N GLY A 105 0.61 25.80 -8.17
CA GLY A 105 1.04 26.59 -7.01
C GLY A 105 0.82 25.87 -5.68
N GLU A 106 0.70 24.54 -5.69
CA GLU A 106 0.53 23.74 -4.47
C GLU A 106 1.89 23.46 -3.82
N MET A 107 2.98 23.55 -4.59
CA MET A 107 4.35 23.33 -4.14
C MET A 107 5.28 24.47 -4.65
N PRO A 108 6.18 24.99 -3.81
CA PRO A 108 6.44 24.62 -2.41
C PRO A 108 5.40 25.15 -1.40
N VAL A 109 4.93 24.31 -0.48
CA VAL A 109 3.93 24.68 0.54
C VAL A 109 4.47 25.76 1.48
N GLY A 110 3.71 26.84 1.67
CA GLY A 110 4.03 27.90 2.64
C GLY A 110 5.16 28.84 2.21
N ALA A 111 5.59 28.77 0.95
CA ALA A 111 6.51 29.71 0.32
C ALA A 111 5.89 30.32 -0.96
N ASP A 112 6.59 31.28 -1.57
CA ASP A 112 6.17 31.85 -2.85
C ASP A 112 6.22 30.80 -3.97
N ASP A 113 5.32 30.92 -4.95
CA ASP A 113 5.29 30.06 -6.14
C ASP A 113 6.66 30.00 -6.83
N LEU A 114 6.97 28.83 -7.39
CA LEU A 114 8.21 28.63 -8.13
C LEU A 114 8.28 29.63 -9.31
N PRO A 115 9.39 30.36 -9.51
CA PRO A 115 9.53 31.29 -10.63
C PRO A 115 9.29 30.61 -11.99
N ALA A 116 8.68 31.34 -12.93
CA ALA A 116 8.27 30.78 -14.23
C ALA A 116 9.44 30.20 -15.05
N ASP A 117 10.65 30.72 -14.88
CA ASP A 117 11.88 30.22 -15.50
C ASP A 117 12.38 28.92 -14.85
N GLU A 118 12.24 28.78 -13.52
CA GLU A 118 12.51 27.54 -12.79
C GLU A 118 11.49 26.46 -13.18
N GLN A 119 10.19 26.81 -13.29
CA GLN A 119 9.15 25.90 -13.79
C GLN A 119 9.43 25.42 -15.22
N ALA A 120 9.76 26.35 -16.13
CA ALA A 120 10.08 26.01 -17.52
C ALA A 120 11.32 25.12 -17.65
N THR A 121 12.26 25.21 -16.69
CA THR A 121 13.44 24.33 -16.64
C THR A 121 13.05 22.89 -16.29
N ILE A 122 12.18 22.71 -15.29
CA ILE A 122 11.66 21.39 -14.90
C ILE A 122 10.78 20.81 -16.02
N GLU A 123 9.90 21.61 -16.60
CA GLU A 123 9.05 21.22 -17.73
C GLU A 123 9.89 20.73 -18.91
N ARG A 124 10.92 21.49 -19.28
CA ARG A 124 11.84 21.14 -20.36
C ARG A 124 12.63 19.88 -20.05
N TRP A 125 13.08 19.69 -18.81
CA TRP A 125 13.74 18.45 -18.42
C TRP A 125 12.81 17.25 -18.69
N ILE A 126 11.56 17.32 -18.22
CA ILE A 126 10.57 16.25 -18.39
C ILE A 126 10.24 16.03 -19.86
N ASP A 127 9.83 17.06 -20.59
CA ASP A 127 9.32 16.92 -21.96
C ASP A 127 10.40 16.60 -23.00
N VAL A 128 11.63 17.07 -22.78
CA VAL A 128 12.68 17.04 -23.80
C VAL A 128 13.88 16.20 -23.38
N CYS A 129 14.33 16.32 -22.14
CA CYS A 129 15.57 15.67 -21.73
C CYS A 129 15.37 14.26 -21.19
N THR A 130 14.28 13.96 -20.49
CA THR A 130 14.03 12.57 -20.08
C THR A 130 13.82 11.60 -21.26
N PRO A 131 13.20 11.98 -22.40
CA PRO A 131 13.18 11.13 -23.59
C PRO A 131 14.54 11.06 -24.32
N ALA A 132 15.33 12.14 -24.29
CA ALA A 132 16.68 12.13 -24.86
C ALA A 132 17.68 11.32 -24.03
N GLU A 133 17.52 11.33 -22.70
CA GLU A 133 18.25 10.49 -21.74
C GLU A 133 17.90 9.01 -21.97
N GLU A 134 16.61 8.70 -22.17
CA GLU A 134 16.14 7.35 -22.52
C GLU A 134 16.69 6.89 -23.88
N ALA A 135 16.68 7.76 -24.90
CA ALA A 135 17.19 7.44 -26.24
C ALA A 135 18.72 7.29 -26.32
N ALA A 136 19.48 7.84 -25.37
CA ALA A 136 20.94 7.77 -25.34
C ALA A 136 21.49 6.54 -24.58
N GLU A 137 20.61 5.74 -23.97
CA GLU A 137 20.98 4.52 -23.23
C GLU A 137 21.14 3.27 -24.14
N ASP A 138 21.06 3.42 -25.47
CA ASP A 138 21.19 2.32 -26.43
C ASP A 138 22.65 1.82 -26.65
N VAL A 139 23.29 1.21 -25.63
CA VAL A 139 24.21 0.05 -25.77
C VAL A 139 24.28 -0.77 -24.45
N GLU A 140 23.37 -1.72 -24.25
CA GLU A 140 23.67 -3.16 -24.03
C GLU A 140 22.38 -3.99 -24.03
N LEU A 141 22.27 -4.93 -24.98
CA LEU A 141 21.19 -5.92 -25.14
C LEU A 141 21.19 -7.01 -24.05
N THR A 142 21.24 -6.59 -22.78
CA THR A 142 21.08 -7.46 -21.60
C THR A 142 20.25 -6.80 -20.48
N GLN A 143 19.60 -5.67 -20.73
CA GLN A 143 18.72 -5.01 -19.75
C GLN A 143 17.30 -5.60 -19.75
N LYS A 144 16.74 -5.73 -18.52
CA LYS A 144 15.35 -6.12 -18.26
C LYS A 144 14.38 -5.21 -19.05
N PRO A 145 13.28 -5.75 -19.61
CA PRO A 145 12.33 -4.97 -20.41
C PRO A 145 11.85 -3.75 -19.63
N GLY A 146 11.80 -2.60 -20.33
CA GLY A 146 11.09 -1.42 -19.84
C GLY A 146 9.65 -1.81 -19.53
N CYS A 147 9.09 -1.29 -18.45
CA CYS A 147 7.89 -1.85 -17.83
C CYS A 147 6.67 -1.92 -18.78
N LEU A 148 6.60 -1.02 -19.77
CA LEU A 148 5.54 -1.01 -20.78
C LEU A 148 5.73 -2.02 -21.93
N ASP A 149 6.91 -2.62 -22.06
CA ASP A 149 7.25 -3.63 -23.08
C ASP A 149 7.02 -5.07 -22.60
N ASN A 150 6.46 -5.23 -21.39
CA ASN A 150 6.04 -6.53 -20.88
C ASN A 150 5.16 -7.25 -21.92
N GLU A 151 5.48 -8.52 -22.18
CA GLU A 151 4.66 -9.37 -23.04
C GLU A 151 3.25 -9.44 -22.45
N PHE A 152 2.26 -9.15 -23.29
CA PHE A 152 0.86 -9.21 -22.89
C PHE A 152 0.46 -10.67 -22.71
N VAL A 153 0.08 -11.06 -21.49
CA VAL A 153 -0.35 -12.42 -21.16
C VAL A 153 -1.87 -12.49 -21.31
N VAL A 154 -2.36 -13.25 -22.27
CA VAL A 154 -3.81 -13.49 -22.44
C VAL A 154 -4.30 -14.54 -21.43
N HIS A 155 -5.60 -14.54 -21.14
CA HIS A 155 -6.18 -15.47 -20.17
C HIS A 155 -5.88 -16.96 -20.45
N ASP A 156 -5.87 -17.36 -21.72
CA ASP A 156 -5.63 -18.75 -22.10
C ASP A 156 -4.22 -19.23 -21.70
N ASP A 157 -3.21 -18.35 -21.72
CA ASP A 157 -1.86 -18.70 -21.29
C ASP A 157 -1.79 -18.89 -19.76
N VAL A 158 -2.47 -18.03 -18.99
CA VAL A 158 -2.61 -18.20 -17.53
C VAL A 158 -3.31 -19.52 -17.20
N LEU A 159 -4.36 -19.87 -17.94
CA LEU A 159 -5.09 -21.13 -17.77
C LEU A 159 -4.23 -22.35 -18.13
N ALA A 160 -3.41 -22.26 -19.17
CA ALA A 160 -2.50 -23.33 -19.57
C ALA A 160 -1.45 -23.60 -18.47
N GLU A 161 -0.85 -22.54 -17.89
CA GLU A 161 0.12 -22.66 -16.78
C GLU A 161 -0.54 -23.26 -15.53
N ILE A 162 -1.73 -22.78 -15.16
CA ILE A 162 -2.50 -23.34 -14.03
C ILE A 162 -2.80 -24.82 -14.25
N LEU A 163 -3.25 -25.21 -15.45
CA LEU A 163 -3.56 -26.61 -15.75
C LEU A 163 -2.29 -27.47 -15.68
N ALA A 164 -1.19 -27.01 -16.29
CA ALA A 164 0.08 -27.71 -16.26
C ALA A 164 0.53 -27.97 -14.82
N ASP A 165 0.49 -26.93 -13.98
CA ASP A 165 0.82 -27.02 -12.56
C ASP A 165 -0.09 -27.98 -11.79
N LEU A 166 -1.40 -27.84 -11.92
CA LEU A 166 -2.38 -28.64 -11.20
C LEU A 166 -2.27 -30.13 -11.53
N THR A 167 -1.89 -30.48 -12.77
CA THR A 167 -1.72 -31.88 -13.19
C THR A 167 -0.51 -32.57 -12.55
N LEU A 168 0.44 -31.82 -11.98
CA LEU A 168 1.58 -32.36 -11.24
C LEU A 168 1.19 -32.81 -9.82
N LEU A 169 0.06 -32.32 -9.31
CA LEU A 169 -0.43 -32.62 -7.97
C LEU A 169 -1.29 -33.89 -7.95
N ASP A 170 -1.32 -34.55 -6.79
CA ASP A 170 -2.27 -35.66 -6.58
C ASP A 170 -3.71 -35.15 -6.44
N SER A 171 -4.69 -36.05 -6.62
CA SER A 171 -6.13 -35.70 -6.58
C SER A 171 -6.60 -35.08 -5.25
N ALA A 172 -5.91 -35.33 -4.13
CA ALA A 172 -6.30 -34.72 -2.87
C ALA A 172 -5.88 -33.25 -2.84
N ARG A 173 -4.64 -32.96 -3.26
CA ARG A 173 -4.13 -31.59 -3.36
C ARG A 173 -4.80 -30.78 -4.46
N GLN A 174 -5.14 -31.41 -5.59
CA GLN A 174 -5.87 -30.72 -6.67
C GLN A 174 -7.14 -30.02 -6.15
N ARG A 175 -7.90 -30.68 -5.27
CA ARG A 175 -9.14 -30.15 -4.69
C ARG A 175 -8.94 -28.98 -3.73
N THR A 176 -7.79 -28.88 -3.06
CA THR A 176 -7.49 -27.81 -2.10
C THR A 176 -6.61 -26.72 -2.69
N THR A 177 -6.04 -26.91 -3.88
CA THR A 177 -5.24 -25.91 -4.56
C THR A 177 -6.10 -24.82 -5.19
N ARG A 178 -5.70 -23.56 -5.01
CA ARG A 178 -6.25 -22.37 -5.67
C ARG A 178 -5.11 -21.50 -6.19
N TYR A 179 -5.44 -20.49 -6.99
CA TYR A 179 -4.45 -19.63 -7.62
C TYR A 179 -4.75 -18.15 -7.39
N VAL A 180 -3.69 -17.35 -7.30
CA VAL A 180 -3.77 -15.88 -7.27
C VAL A 180 -2.88 -15.36 -8.38
N THR A 181 -3.37 -14.42 -9.20
CA THR A 181 -2.61 -13.92 -10.35
C THR A 181 -2.42 -12.41 -10.35
N PHE A 182 -1.23 -11.99 -10.79
CA PHE A 182 -0.80 -10.63 -11.10
C PHE A 182 -0.48 -10.48 -12.60
N ALA A 183 -0.86 -11.45 -13.44
CA ALA A 183 -0.58 -11.42 -14.87
C ALA A 183 -1.20 -10.19 -15.56
N HIS A 184 -2.33 -9.69 -15.04
CA HIS A 184 -2.94 -8.45 -15.51
C HIS A 184 -2.12 -7.21 -15.13
N LEU A 185 -1.44 -7.19 -13.98
CA LEU A 185 -0.53 -6.09 -13.64
C LEU A 185 0.70 -6.08 -14.55
N HIS A 186 1.29 -7.26 -14.76
CA HIS A 186 2.38 -7.45 -15.70
C HIS A 186 1.98 -6.96 -17.10
N SER A 187 0.81 -7.39 -17.59
CA SER A 187 0.26 -7.01 -18.90
C SER A 187 -0.15 -5.54 -18.98
N ALA A 188 -0.52 -4.91 -17.85
CA ALA A 188 -0.75 -3.48 -17.77
C ALA A 188 0.57 -2.68 -17.87
N GLY A 189 1.72 -3.34 -17.70
CA GLY A 189 3.04 -2.75 -17.84
C GLY A 189 3.67 -2.34 -16.51
N PHE A 190 3.30 -3.02 -15.42
CA PHE A 190 3.93 -2.81 -14.12
C PHE A 190 5.35 -3.36 -14.14
N CYS A 191 6.28 -2.57 -13.61
CA CYS A 191 7.68 -2.92 -13.48
C CYS A 191 7.87 -4.08 -12.50
N GLU A 192 8.99 -4.79 -12.65
CA GLU A 192 9.33 -5.89 -11.75
C GLU A 192 9.41 -5.47 -10.27
N GLU A 193 9.86 -4.24 -9.98
CA GLU A 193 9.87 -3.68 -8.63
C GLU A 193 8.46 -3.41 -8.08
N GLN A 194 7.57 -2.88 -8.93
CA GLN A 194 6.17 -2.66 -8.56
C GLN A 194 5.46 -4.01 -8.30
N LEU A 195 5.69 -5.00 -9.17
CA LEU A 195 5.19 -6.36 -8.99
C LEU A 195 5.74 -6.98 -7.70
N GLU A 196 7.01 -6.76 -7.35
CA GLU A 196 7.57 -7.21 -6.07
C GLU A 196 6.84 -6.60 -4.86
N GLY A 197 6.42 -5.33 -4.95
CA GLY A 197 5.56 -4.71 -3.94
C GLY A 197 4.25 -5.47 -3.72
N TYR A 198 3.56 -5.86 -4.80
CA TYR A 198 2.34 -6.68 -4.73
C TYR A 198 2.61 -8.09 -4.20
N ARG A 199 3.74 -8.71 -4.57
CA ARG A 199 4.14 -10.03 -4.06
C ARG A 199 4.37 -10.00 -2.55
N HIS A 200 5.04 -8.97 -2.03
CA HIS A 200 5.19 -8.75 -0.60
C HIS A 200 3.85 -8.49 0.09
N ALA A 201 3.00 -7.63 -0.48
CA ALA A 201 1.68 -7.36 0.07
C ALA A 201 0.83 -8.64 0.18
N PHE A 202 0.82 -9.46 -0.87
CA PHE A 202 0.11 -10.73 -0.90
C PHE A 202 0.65 -11.74 0.11
N ALA A 203 1.98 -11.95 0.14
CA ALA A 203 2.61 -12.88 1.07
C ALA A 203 2.37 -12.49 2.53
N LYS A 204 2.42 -11.18 2.84
CA LYS A 204 2.04 -10.67 4.17
C LYS A 204 0.56 -10.93 4.47
N LEU A 205 -0.34 -10.46 3.60
CA LEU A 205 -1.78 -10.49 3.87
C LEU A 205 -2.33 -11.90 4.02
N ILE A 206 -2.00 -12.83 3.12
CA ILE A 206 -2.52 -14.20 3.17
C ILE A 206 -2.14 -14.91 4.48
N ASN A 207 -0.98 -14.57 5.05
CA ASN A 207 -0.56 -15.09 6.35
C ASN A 207 -1.20 -14.34 7.54
N HIS A 208 -1.53 -13.06 7.40
CA HIS A 208 -2.37 -12.32 8.37
C HIS A 208 -3.82 -12.83 8.40
N LEU A 209 -4.26 -13.49 7.32
CA LEU A 209 -5.59 -14.12 7.20
C LEU A 209 -5.59 -15.62 7.56
N SER A 210 -4.52 -16.12 8.17
CA SER A 210 -4.32 -17.54 8.46
C SER A 210 -4.39 -17.84 9.96
N LEU A 211 -5.19 -18.84 10.33
CA LEU A 211 -5.18 -19.43 11.67
C LEU A 211 -4.22 -20.62 11.78
N ALA A 212 -3.50 -20.97 10.70
CA ALA A 212 -2.48 -22.01 10.76
C ALA A 212 -1.27 -21.54 11.58
N PRO A 213 -0.58 -22.43 12.33
CA PRO A 213 0.56 -22.05 13.16
C PRO A 213 1.86 -21.82 12.37
N THR A 214 1.88 -22.13 11.08
CA THR A 214 3.06 -22.04 10.22
C THR A 214 2.83 -20.99 9.14
N ILE A 215 3.82 -20.11 8.96
CA ILE A 215 3.83 -19.16 7.86
C ILE A 215 4.17 -19.89 6.56
N ARG A 216 3.37 -19.62 5.53
CA ARG A 216 3.47 -20.23 4.21
C ARG A 216 3.59 -19.12 3.18
N VAL A 217 4.74 -19.05 2.52
CA VAL A 217 4.95 -18.10 1.43
C VAL A 217 4.37 -18.72 0.15
N PRO A 218 3.44 -18.03 -0.55
CA PRO A 218 2.90 -18.51 -1.81
C PRO A 218 3.99 -18.80 -2.85
N GLU A 219 3.83 -19.88 -3.62
CA GLU A 219 4.81 -20.31 -4.62
C GLU A 219 4.41 -19.81 -6.01
N ALA A 220 5.31 -19.10 -6.69
CA ALA A 220 5.13 -18.74 -8.09
C ALA A 220 5.32 -19.98 -8.99
N ILE A 221 4.42 -20.18 -9.95
CA ILE A 221 4.46 -21.33 -10.86
C ILE A 221 4.99 -20.97 -12.25
N ASP A 222 5.12 -19.68 -12.56
CA ASP A 222 5.59 -19.14 -13.84
C ASP A 222 6.91 -18.37 -13.69
N GLU A 223 7.67 -18.26 -14.78
CA GLU A 223 8.96 -17.56 -14.78
C GLU A 223 8.84 -16.06 -14.47
N ALA A 224 7.74 -15.44 -14.89
CA ALA A 224 7.45 -14.02 -14.63
C ALA A 224 7.00 -13.74 -13.19
N ARG A 225 6.81 -14.78 -12.37
CA ARG A 225 6.34 -14.72 -10.98
C ARG A 225 5.02 -13.93 -10.86
N THR A 226 4.06 -14.27 -11.72
CA THR A 226 2.75 -13.63 -11.80
C THR A 226 1.60 -14.56 -11.45
N ILE A 227 1.82 -15.87 -11.34
CA ILE A 227 0.79 -16.84 -10.98
C ILE A 227 1.26 -17.60 -9.75
N TYR A 228 0.48 -17.50 -8.68
CA TYR A 228 0.81 -18.06 -7.37
C TYR A 228 -0.12 -19.20 -7.01
N ARG A 229 0.45 -20.35 -6.70
CA ARG A 229 -0.27 -21.48 -6.13
C ARG A 229 -0.43 -21.30 -4.62
N ILE A 230 -1.64 -21.52 -4.14
CA ILE A 230 -1.96 -21.65 -2.71
C ILE A 230 -2.68 -22.98 -2.45
N ASP A 231 -2.41 -23.61 -1.31
CA ASP A 231 -3.14 -24.77 -0.82
C ASP A 231 -4.01 -24.30 0.36
N LEU A 232 -5.33 -24.45 0.29
CA LEU A 232 -6.23 -23.92 1.32
C LEU A 232 -5.88 -24.46 2.73
N VAL A 233 -5.40 -25.71 2.79
CA VAL A 233 -5.03 -26.37 4.06
C VAL A 233 -3.84 -25.69 4.72
N ASP A 234 -2.91 -25.13 3.95
CA ASP A 234 -1.72 -24.45 4.45
C ASP A 234 -2.06 -23.18 5.26
N TYR A 235 -3.24 -22.59 5.02
CA TYR A 235 -3.73 -21.38 5.71
C TYR A 235 -4.87 -21.68 6.70
N GLY A 236 -5.23 -22.95 6.87
CA GLY A 236 -6.38 -23.35 7.68
C GLY A 236 -7.73 -22.98 7.06
N TRP A 237 -7.78 -22.74 5.75
CA TRP A 237 -8.98 -22.37 5.03
C TRP A 237 -9.75 -23.60 4.54
N THR A 238 -11.06 -23.42 4.34
CA THR A 238 -11.93 -24.44 3.76
C THR A 238 -12.39 -24.04 2.36
N ALA A 239 -13.06 -24.96 1.66
CA ALA A 239 -13.74 -24.63 0.42
C ALA A 239 -14.79 -23.50 0.61
N ASP A 240 -15.42 -23.42 1.79
CA ASP A 240 -16.39 -22.37 2.11
C ASP A 240 -15.72 -21.01 2.31
N THR A 241 -14.51 -20.95 2.86
CA THR A 241 -13.71 -19.71 2.93
C THR A 241 -13.43 -19.19 1.51
N TRP A 242 -12.99 -20.08 0.62
CA TRP A 242 -12.72 -19.73 -0.77
C TRP A 242 -13.98 -19.32 -1.54
N ALA A 243 -15.11 -19.98 -1.29
CA ALA A 243 -16.39 -19.61 -1.86
C ALA A 243 -16.82 -18.19 -1.44
N GLN A 244 -16.56 -17.80 -0.19
CA GLN A 244 -16.85 -16.45 0.30
C GLN A 244 -15.92 -15.39 -0.32
N ILE A 245 -14.64 -15.71 -0.51
CA ILE A 245 -13.70 -14.84 -1.23
C ILE A 245 -14.20 -14.60 -2.66
N THR A 246 -14.41 -15.68 -3.41
CA THR A 246 -14.82 -15.57 -4.83
C THR A 246 -16.23 -15.01 -5.02
N ALA A 247 -17.14 -15.17 -4.06
CA ALA A 247 -18.46 -14.53 -4.10
C ALA A 247 -18.39 -13.00 -3.93
N ALA A 248 -17.36 -12.49 -3.26
CA ALA A 248 -17.12 -11.06 -3.12
C ALA A 248 -16.39 -10.44 -4.32
N ASP A 249 -15.84 -11.25 -5.23
CA ASP A 249 -15.04 -10.80 -6.37
C ASP A 249 -15.92 -10.22 -7.50
N PRO A 250 -15.89 -8.89 -7.73
CA PRO A 250 -16.64 -8.26 -8.81
C PRO A 250 -16.00 -8.55 -10.18
N TYR A 251 -14.77 -9.05 -10.20
CA TYR A 251 -14.00 -9.43 -11.38
C TYR A 251 -14.08 -10.94 -11.69
N ALA A 252 -14.88 -11.70 -10.94
CA ALA A 252 -15.02 -13.14 -11.11
C ALA A 252 -15.53 -13.50 -12.52
N ILE A 253 -14.75 -14.32 -13.21
CA ILE A 253 -15.12 -14.92 -14.51
C ILE A 253 -14.97 -16.42 -14.39
N ALA A 254 -16.07 -17.15 -14.59
CA ALA A 254 -16.03 -18.59 -14.80
C ALA A 254 -15.69 -18.88 -16.27
N PHE A 255 -14.41 -19.14 -16.52
CA PHE A 255 -13.91 -19.46 -17.86
C PHE A 255 -14.52 -20.77 -18.39
N ARG A 256 -14.72 -20.84 -19.72
CA ARG A 256 -15.39 -21.96 -20.38
C ARG A 256 -14.50 -22.71 -21.38
N SER A 257 -13.24 -22.32 -21.53
CA SER A 257 -12.26 -22.99 -22.38
C SER A 257 -12.04 -24.45 -21.94
N ASP A 258 -11.49 -25.28 -22.82
CA ASP A 258 -11.25 -26.70 -22.51
C ASP A 258 -10.31 -26.87 -21.30
N ASP A 259 -9.33 -25.98 -21.15
CA ASP A 259 -8.40 -26.03 -20.02
C ASP A 259 -9.06 -25.58 -18.72
N ALA A 260 -9.87 -24.52 -18.74
CA ALA A 260 -10.69 -24.13 -17.59
C ALA A 260 -11.59 -25.28 -17.11
N ARG A 261 -12.26 -25.99 -18.01
CA ARG A 261 -13.13 -27.13 -17.65
C ARG A 261 -12.36 -28.26 -16.97
N LYS A 262 -11.14 -28.55 -17.43
CA LYS A 262 -10.27 -29.57 -16.81
C LYS A 262 -9.82 -29.12 -15.42
N ILE A 263 -9.46 -27.84 -15.26
CA ILE A 263 -9.09 -27.25 -13.96
C ILE A 263 -10.27 -27.36 -13.00
N GLN A 264 -11.46 -26.91 -13.41
CA GLN A 264 -12.68 -26.94 -12.61
C GLN A 264 -13.04 -28.35 -12.16
N GLN A 265 -12.89 -29.33 -13.06
CA GLN A 265 -13.13 -30.74 -12.74
C GLN A 265 -12.11 -31.29 -11.74
N ALA A 266 -10.83 -30.98 -11.89
CA ALA A 266 -9.78 -31.45 -11.00
C ALA A 266 -9.82 -30.79 -9.61
N ALA A 267 -10.08 -29.47 -9.57
CA ALA A 267 -10.15 -28.68 -8.35
C ALA A 267 -11.53 -28.73 -7.66
N GLU A 268 -12.54 -29.31 -8.32
CA GLU A 268 -13.93 -29.39 -7.87
C GLU A 268 -14.51 -28.00 -7.49
N VAL A 269 -14.17 -26.95 -8.26
CA VAL A 269 -14.61 -25.57 -8.04
C VAL A 269 -14.71 -24.83 -9.37
N GLU A 270 -15.70 -23.94 -9.52
CA GLU A 270 -15.90 -23.16 -10.75
C GLU A 270 -14.89 -22.00 -10.88
N LEU A 271 -14.73 -21.23 -9.79
CA LEU A 271 -13.79 -20.12 -9.67
C LEU A 271 -12.56 -20.59 -8.89
N PHE A 272 -11.49 -20.93 -9.61
CA PHE A 272 -10.26 -21.50 -9.03
C PHE A 272 -9.13 -20.46 -8.87
N SER A 273 -9.30 -19.25 -9.40
CA SER A 273 -8.33 -18.16 -9.30
C SER A 273 -8.99 -16.81 -9.05
N VAL A 274 -8.21 -15.88 -8.48
CA VAL A 274 -8.59 -14.47 -8.29
C VAL A 274 -7.43 -13.55 -8.68
N LYS A 275 -7.74 -12.28 -8.98
CA LYS A 275 -6.72 -11.24 -9.18
C LYS A 275 -6.11 -10.85 -7.83
N GLY A 276 -4.78 -10.79 -7.76
CA GLY A 276 -4.06 -10.63 -6.50
C GLY A 276 -4.15 -9.25 -5.88
N ASP A 277 -4.16 -8.19 -6.69
CA ASP A 277 -4.36 -6.81 -6.22
C ASP A 277 -5.77 -6.58 -5.66
N TRP A 278 -6.82 -7.08 -6.34
CA TRP A 278 -8.17 -7.08 -5.80
C TRP A 278 -8.26 -7.91 -4.52
N PHE A 279 -7.63 -9.10 -4.47
CA PHE A 279 -7.62 -9.90 -3.24
C PHE A 279 -6.96 -9.14 -2.09
N ILE A 280 -5.85 -8.44 -2.35
CA ILE A 280 -5.20 -7.60 -1.34
C ILE A 280 -6.12 -6.48 -0.87
N GLU A 281 -6.75 -5.77 -1.80
CA GLU A 281 -7.71 -4.70 -1.52
C GLU A 281 -8.87 -5.21 -0.65
N ALA A 282 -9.58 -6.21 -1.15
CA ALA A 282 -10.84 -6.65 -0.54
C ALA A 282 -10.58 -7.40 0.78
N ALA A 283 -9.57 -8.28 0.85
CA ALA A 283 -9.37 -9.14 2.01
C ALA A 283 -8.59 -8.47 3.15
N SER A 284 -7.99 -7.31 2.92
CA SER A 284 -7.36 -6.51 3.98
C SER A 284 -8.36 -5.71 4.82
N GLN A 285 -9.61 -5.58 4.36
CA GLN A 285 -10.65 -4.78 5.03
C GLN A 285 -12.00 -5.52 5.16
N PRO A 286 -12.92 -5.06 6.01
CA PRO A 286 -14.24 -5.66 6.16
C PRO A 286 -15.12 -5.41 4.93
N PRO A 287 -16.09 -6.30 4.64
CA PRO A 287 -16.46 -7.46 5.45
C PRO A 287 -15.57 -8.71 5.19
N LEU A 288 -14.71 -8.70 4.18
CA LEU A 288 -14.00 -9.91 3.77
C LEU A 288 -12.88 -10.29 4.74
N TYR A 289 -12.13 -9.30 5.29
CA TYR A 289 -11.17 -9.52 6.37
C TYR A 289 -11.77 -10.31 7.53
N HIS A 290 -12.93 -9.85 8.01
CA HIS A 290 -13.70 -10.49 9.09
C HIS A 290 -14.11 -11.91 8.75
N THR A 291 -14.60 -12.08 7.52
CA THR A 291 -15.14 -13.35 7.03
C THR A 291 -14.04 -14.40 6.89
N VAL A 292 -12.90 -14.02 6.30
CA VAL A 292 -11.79 -14.94 6.02
C VAL A 292 -11.05 -15.34 7.29
N LEU A 293 -10.74 -14.37 8.16
CA LEU A 293 -10.04 -14.64 9.41
C LEU A 293 -10.96 -15.21 10.50
N GLY A 294 -12.28 -15.10 10.32
CA GLY A 294 -13.28 -15.58 11.28
C GLY A 294 -13.40 -14.69 12.52
N ILE A 295 -13.26 -13.37 12.37
CA ILE A 295 -13.45 -12.44 13.49
C ILE A 295 -14.92 -12.51 13.95
N PRO A 296 -15.20 -12.68 15.26
CA PRO A 296 -16.58 -12.79 15.73
C PRO A 296 -17.29 -11.43 15.83
N GLY A 297 -18.58 -11.44 16.14
CA GLY A 297 -19.43 -10.25 16.15
C GLY A 297 -19.25 -9.36 17.37
N THR A 298 -18.63 -9.86 18.45
CA THR A 298 -18.46 -9.13 19.70
C THR A 298 -17.11 -9.41 20.35
N ARG A 299 -16.65 -8.46 21.18
CA ARG A 299 -15.46 -8.61 22.02
C ARG A 299 -15.53 -9.87 22.90
N ALA A 300 -16.68 -10.09 23.53
CA ALA A 300 -16.89 -11.23 24.43
C ALA A 300 -16.75 -12.59 23.70
N GLU A 301 -17.21 -12.69 22.46
CA GLU A 301 -17.02 -13.89 21.65
C GLU A 301 -15.54 -14.10 21.30
N LEU A 302 -14.80 -13.05 20.92
CA LEU A 302 -13.36 -13.15 20.63
C LEU A 302 -12.56 -13.57 21.87
N GLU A 303 -12.85 -12.95 23.01
CA GLU A 303 -12.27 -13.28 24.31
C GLU A 303 -12.53 -14.76 24.66
N GLY A 304 -13.76 -15.24 24.46
CA GLY A 304 -14.12 -16.65 24.62
C GLY A 304 -13.35 -17.59 23.69
N GLU A 305 -13.15 -17.23 22.43
CA GLU A 305 -12.37 -18.02 21.46
C GLU A 305 -10.88 -18.06 21.79
N LEU A 306 -10.32 -16.97 22.31
CA LEU A 306 -8.92 -16.89 22.75
C LEU A 306 -8.68 -17.48 24.15
N GLY A 307 -9.75 -17.70 24.91
CA GLY A 307 -9.68 -18.12 26.31
C GLY A 307 -9.18 -17.01 27.24
N VAL A 308 -9.38 -15.75 26.88
CA VAL A 308 -9.04 -14.58 27.69
C VAL A 308 -10.29 -14.12 28.43
N ASP A 309 -10.20 -13.93 29.74
CA ASP A 309 -11.26 -13.33 30.55
C ASP A 309 -10.69 -12.07 31.19
N VAL A 310 -11.01 -10.90 30.60
CA VAL A 310 -10.41 -9.62 31.00
C VAL A 310 -10.77 -9.27 32.45
N ASP A 311 -12.05 -9.43 32.81
CA ASP A 311 -12.52 -9.11 34.17
C ASP A 311 -11.90 -10.03 35.22
N ALA A 312 -11.83 -11.33 34.93
CA ALA A 312 -11.18 -12.28 35.83
C ALA A 312 -9.67 -12.03 35.95
N ASN A 313 -9.00 -11.68 34.85
CA ASN A 313 -7.58 -11.35 34.85
C ASN A 313 -7.30 -10.09 35.69
N ILE A 314 -8.11 -9.03 35.53
CA ILE A 314 -7.98 -7.80 36.33
C ILE A 314 -8.18 -8.11 37.81
N LEU A 315 -9.22 -8.89 38.15
CA LEU A 315 -9.46 -9.27 39.54
C LEU A 315 -8.29 -10.09 40.13
N ALA A 316 -7.78 -11.06 39.36
CA ALA A 316 -6.63 -11.86 39.76
C ALA A 316 -5.38 -11.00 39.96
N GLU A 317 -5.12 -10.03 39.08
CA GLU A 317 -3.99 -9.09 39.23
C GLU A 317 -4.11 -8.26 40.51
N LEU A 318 -5.31 -7.75 40.80
CA LEU A 318 -5.56 -6.97 42.01
C LEU A 318 -5.39 -7.81 43.30
N GLU A 319 -5.63 -9.11 43.25
CA GLU A 319 -5.47 -10.03 44.38
C GLU A 319 -4.04 -10.56 44.53
N LEU A 320 -3.37 -10.90 43.42
CA LEU A 320 -2.15 -11.70 43.40
C LEU A 320 -0.89 -10.90 43.03
N ASP A 321 -1.00 -9.81 42.26
CA ASP A 321 0.14 -8.98 41.81
C ASP A 321 1.22 -9.82 41.08
N HIS A 322 0.83 -10.44 39.98
CA HIS A 322 1.62 -11.44 39.24
C HIS A 322 2.11 -10.95 37.87
N ASP A 323 1.91 -9.68 37.52
CA ASP A 323 2.26 -9.10 36.22
C ASP A 323 1.55 -9.80 35.03
N GLU A 324 0.33 -10.31 35.24
CA GLU A 324 -0.50 -10.96 34.23
C GLU A 324 -1.37 -9.96 33.45
N VAL A 325 -1.71 -8.83 34.08
CA VAL A 325 -2.35 -7.66 33.46
C VAL A 325 -1.40 -6.46 33.50
N LEU A 326 -1.09 -5.91 32.32
CA LEU A 326 -0.23 -4.74 32.21
C LEU A 326 -0.98 -3.60 31.53
N ARG A 327 -1.23 -2.52 32.27
CA ARG A 327 -1.99 -1.36 31.82
C ARG A 327 -1.10 -0.12 31.70
N ALA A 328 -1.36 0.68 30.67
CA ALA A 328 -0.77 2.00 30.50
C ALA A 328 -1.85 3.00 30.10
N GLY A 329 -1.89 4.16 30.75
CA GLY A 329 -2.79 5.26 30.41
C GLY A 329 -2.01 6.53 30.07
N PHE A 330 -2.46 7.26 29.06
CA PHE A 330 -1.78 8.47 28.58
C PHE A 330 -2.79 9.51 28.09
N ARG A 331 -2.44 10.79 28.24
CA ARG A 331 -3.33 11.92 27.88
C ARG A 331 -3.34 12.21 26.39
N ASP A 332 -2.17 12.12 25.78
CA ASP A 332 -1.98 12.44 24.37
C ASP A 332 -1.77 11.15 23.57
N SER A 333 -2.79 10.75 22.82
CA SER A 333 -2.71 9.65 21.86
C SER A 333 -2.29 10.16 20.49
N LYS A 334 -1.51 9.38 19.74
CA LYS A 334 -1.20 9.71 18.32
C LYS A 334 -2.42 9.53 17.40
N VAL A 335 -3.41 8.76 17.83
CA VAL A 335 -4.61 8.41 17.04
C VAL A 335 -5.89 9.01 17.60
N SER A 336 -5.88 9.60 18.80
CA SER A 336 -7.05 10.27 19.40
C SER A 336 -6.68 11.65 19.93
N ARG A 337 -7.67 12.55 20.03
CA ARG A 337 -7.52 13.84 20.72
C ARG A 337 -7.80 13.74 22.23
N SER A 338 -8.27 12.59 22.67
CA SER A 338 -8.62 12.28 24.06
C SER A 338 -7.57 11.35 24.68
N ASN A 339 -7.63 11.19 26.00
CA ASN A 339 -6.83 10.21 26.70
C ASN A 339 -7.16 8.79 26.22
N ARG A 340 -6.23 7.84 26.40
CA ARG A 340 -6.42 6.43 26.02
C ARG A 340 -5.79 5.52 27.06
N VAL A 341 -6.39 4.35 27.27
CA VAL A 341 -5.81 3.28 28.07
C VAL A 341 -5.54 2.09 27.15
N ILE A 342 -4.41 1.44 27.34
CA ILE A 342 -4.13 0.13 26.72
C ILE A 342 -3.83 -0.88 27.81
N GLU A 343 -4.24 -2.11 27.58
CA GLU A 343 -4.15 -3.20 28.51
C GLU A 343 -3.72 -4.48 27.79
N ARG A 344 -2.73 -5.16 28.36
CA ARG A 344 -2.21 -6.43 27.86
C ARG A 344 -2.66 -7.56 28.76
N HIS A 345 -3.17 -8.62 28.15
CA HIS A 345 -3.43 -9.92 28.75
C HIS A 345 -2.65 -11.01 28.03
N GLN A 346 -2.25 -12.04 28.78
CA GLN A 346 -1.66 -13.24 28.20
C GLN A 346 -2.75 -14.15 27.61
N VAL A 347 -2.55 -14.65 26.39
CA VAL A 347 -3.43 -15.68 25.82
C VAL A 347 -2.96 -17.04 26.35
N PRO A 348 -3.82 -17.83 27.05
CA PRO A 348 -3.37 -19.03 27.77
C PRO A 348 -2.87 -20.17 26.88
N SER A 349 -3.26 -20.17 25.60
CA SER A 349 -2.89 -21.24 24.67
C SER A 349 -1.39 -21.28 24.32
N ALA A 350 -0.65 -20.18 24.47
CA ALA A 350 0.81 -20.14 24.32
C ALA A 350 1.43 -18.86 24.89
N ASP A 351 2.61 -18.99 25.52
CA ASP A 351 3.32 -17.89 26.20
C ASP A 351 3.73 -16.72 25.28
N TYR A 352 3.85 -16.95 23.97
CA TYR A 352 4.18 -15.90 23.00
C TYR A 352 2.96 -15.13 22.50
N ARG A 353 1.74 -15.57 22.84
CA ARG A 353 0.50 -14.96 22.34
C ARG A 353 -0.04 -13.95 23.34
N ALA A 354 -0.27 -12.74 22.88
CA ALA A 354 -0.84 -11.67 23.69
C ALA A 354 -2.22 -11.24 23.14
N TYR A 355 -3.02 -10.67 24.02
CA TYR A 355 -4.26 -9.96 23.73
C TYR A 355 -4.09 -8.54 24.26
N TRP A 356 -4.15 -7.56 23.37
CA TRP A 356 -4.08 -6.15 23.68
C TRP A 356 -5.44 -5.52 23.44
N LEU A 357 -5.90 -4.74 24.39
CA LEU A 357 -7.14 -4.01 24.33
C LEU A 357 -6.86 -2.53 24.57
N SER A 358 -7.42 -1.66 23.73
CA SER A 358 -7.55 -0.25 24.06
C SER A 358 -8.94 0.10 24.54
N TYR A 359 -8.98 1.08 25.41
CA TYR A 359 -10.18 1.79 25.83
C TYR A 359 -10.05 3.22 25.28
N ASP A 360 -10.94 3.56 24.35
CA ASP A 360 -10.92 4.80 23.58
C ASP A 360 -12.10 5.70 23.97
N PHE A 361 -11.85 7.01 24.02
CA PHE A 361 -12.79 7.99 24.57
C PHE A 361 -13.03 9.13 23.58
N ALA A 362 -14.28 9.57 23.45
CA ALA A 362 -14.68 10.70 22.61
C ALA A 362 -14.30 12.07 23.24
N ASP A 363 -14.09 12.10 24.54
CA ASP A 363 -13.76 13.28 25.35
C ASP A 363 -13.03 12.85 26.65
N ASN A 364 -12.63 13.83 27.46
CA ASN A 364 -11.93 13.61 28.74
C ASN A 364 -12.77 14.09 29.94
N GLU A 365 -14.10 14.02 29.86
CA GLU A 365 -15.00 14.53 30.91
C GLU A 365 -15.53 13.41 31.82
N ASP A 366 -15.87 13.76 33.06
CA ASP A 366 -16.56 12.91 34.03
C ASP A 366 -15.96 11.49 34.20
N GLU A 367 -16.61 10.48 33.63
CA GLU A 367 -16.23 9.06 33.70
C GLU A 367 -15.17 8.64 32.68
N LYS A 368 -14.71 9.58 31.85
CA LYS A 368 -13.71 9.37 30.82
C LYS A 368 -12.35 9.99 31.15
N ASP A 369 -12.27 10.79 32.22
CA ASP A 369 -11.01 11.35 32.70
C ASP A 369 -10.20 10.29 33.46
N ILE A 370 -9.36 9.56 32.73
CA ILE A 370 -8.54 8.47 33.27
C ILE A 370 -7.48 8.95 34.28
N ILE A 371 -7.21 10.26 34.34
CA ILE A 371 -6.23 10.83 35.29
C ILE A 371 -6.79 10.79 36.71
N VAL A 372 -8.10 10.96 36.87
CA VAL A 372 -8.78 10.90 38.18
C VAL A 372 -9.60 9.62 38.36
N ARG A 373 -9.94 8.92 37.27
CA ARG A 373 -10.66 7.63 37.28
C ARG A 373 -9.92 6.51 36.52
N PRO A 374 -8.68 6.15 36.91
CA PRO A 374 -7.90 5.11 36.22
C PRO A 374 -8.39 3.68 36.46
N LEU A 375 -9.30 3.47 37.43
CA LEU A 375 -9.80 2.15 37.82
C LEU A 375 -11.25 1.90 37.39
N ASP A 376 -12.01 2.96 37.11
CA ASP A 376 -13.47 2.91 36.94
C ASP A 376 -13.97 3.90 35.87
N PHE A 377 -13.40 3.79 34.66
CA PHE A 377 -13.75 4.59 33.49
C PHE A 377 -14.78 3.88 32.59
N VAL A 378 -15.39 4.64 31.66
CA VAL A 378 -16.30 4.13 30.62
C VAL A 378 -15.82 4.57 29.25
N GLU A 379 -15.46 3.61 28.40
CA GLU A 379 -15.01 3.83 27.03
C GLU A 379 -16.16 4.05 26.03
N ASP A 380 -15.88 4.73 24.92
CA ASP A 380 -16.82 4.88 23.79
C ASP A 380 -16.53 3.87 22.67
N GLY A 381 -15.39 3.17 22.74
CA GLY A 381 -14.97 2.14 21.80
C GLY A 381 -13.61 1.56 22.17
N GLY A 382 -13.11 0.66 21.32
CA GLY A 382 -11.83 0.02 21.54
C GLY A 382 -11.26 -0.64 20.29
N GLU A 383 -9.95 -0.86 20.33
CA GLU A 383 -9.18 -1.66 19.38
C GLU A 383 -8.60 -2.86 20.12
N ILE A 384 -8.72 -4.02 19.50
CA ILE A 384 -8.21 -5.28 19.99
C ILE A 384 -7.15 -5.76 19.01
N ILE A 385 -5.95 -6.03 19.51
CA ILE A 385 -4.84 -6.61 18.74
C ILE A 385 -4.43 -7.91 19.43
N PHE A 386 -4.48 -9.02 18.72
CA PHE A 386 -4.16 -10.33 19.30
C PHE A 386 -3.19 -11.12 18.44
N THR A 387 -2.36 -11.92 19.08
CA THR A 387 -1.38 -12.76 18.37
C THR A 387 -2.07 -14.00 17.79
N LEU A 388 -1.95 -14.17 16.46
CA LEU A 388 -2.38 -15.34 15.73
C LEU A 388 -1.48 -16.55 16.03
N PRO A 389 -1.92 -17.80 15.75
CA PRO A 389 -1.11 -19.00 15.97
C PRO A 389 0.23 -19.01 15.22
N ASN A 390 0.36 -18.27 14.11
CA ASN A 390 1.62 -18.11 13.37
C ASN A 390 2.53 -16.98 13.90
N GLY A 391 2.11 -16.26 14.95
CA GLY A 391 2.84 -15.14 15.57
C GLY A 391 2.63 -13.78 14.88
N LEU A 392 1.85 -13.71 13.79
CA LEU A 392 1.37 -12.43 13.26
C LEU A 392 0.22 -11.89 14.13
N GLN A 393 -0.35 -10.75 13.74
CA GLN A 393 -1.42 -10.08 14.48
C GLN A 393 -2.77 -10.19 13.75
N GLY A 394 -3.82 -10.39 14.53
CA GLY A 394 -5.22 -10.17 14.15
C GLY A 394 -5.76 -8.92 14.83
N TYR A 395 -6.79 -8.33 14.25
CA TYR A 395 -7.32 -7.02 14.62
C TYR A 395 -8.84 -7.05 14.73
N MET A 396 -9.38 -6.34 15.72
CA MET A 396 -10.80 -6.15 15.88
C MET A 396 -11.08 -4.75 16.45
N ILE A 397 -11.99 -4.01 15.82
CA ILE A 397 -12.49 -2.73 16.34
C ILE A 397 -13.89 -2.95 16.91
N VAL A 398 -14.18 -2.37 18.07
CA VAL A 398 -15.47 -2.46 18.74
C VAL A 398 -16.02 -1.09 19.14
N ASP A 399 -17.33 -0.97 19.18
CA ASP A 399 -18.01 0.16 19.82
C ASP A 399 -18.01 0.03 21.36
N GLY A 400 -18.51 1.04 22.07
CA GLY A 400 -18.62 1.02 23.54
C GLY A 400 -19.58 -0.04 24.12
N ALA A 401 -20.34 -0.76 23.28
CA ALA A 401 -21.12 -1.93 23.70
C ALA A 401 -20.36 -3.25 23.47
N GLY A 402 -19.13 -3.18 22.94
CA GLY A 402 -18.31 -4.33 22.59
C GLY A 402 -18.75 -5.02 21.28
N ALA A 403 -19.63 -4.40 20.49
CA ALA A 403 -20.02 -4.93 19.19
C ALA A 403 -18.95 -4.58 18.15
N ARG A 404 -18.62 -5.54 17.29
CA ARG A 404 -17.64 -5.32 16.23
C ARG A 404 -18.14 -4.28 15.23
N ILE A 405 -17.25 -3.36 14.86
CA ILE A 405 -17.47 -2.40 13.78
C ILE A 405 -16.37 -2.51 12.72
N ASP A 406 -16.70 -2.08 11.50
CA ASP A 406 -15.79 -2.16 10.36
C ASP A 406 -14.81 -0.98 10.34
N ARG A 407 -15.30 0.20 10.76
CA ARG A 407 -14.62 1.48 10.72
C ARG A 407 -14.84 2.24 12.01
N ALA A 408 -13.78 2.76 12.61
CA ALA A 408 -13.88 3.53 13.86
C ALA A 408 -14.39 4.96 13.59
N PRO A 409 -15.25 5.52 14.46
CA PRO A 409 -15.70 6.90 14.32
C PRO A 409 -14.54 7.91 14.43
N ILE A 410 -14.38 8.80 13.45
CA ILE A 410 -13.34 9.86 13.42
C ILE A 410 -13.38 10.74 14.68
N ALA A 411 -14.55 10.89 15.29
CA ALA A 411 -14.71 11.65 16.53
C ALA A 411 -13.93 11.04 17.72
N ILE A 412 -13.59 9.75 17.67
CA ILE A 412 -12.91 9.01 18.73
C ILE A 412 -11.44 8.78 18.34
N VAL A 413 -11.20 8.21 17.16
CA VAL A 413 -9.85 7.94 16.63
C VAL A 413 -9.74 8.29 15.15
N HIS A 414 -8.54 8.65 14.70
CA HIS A 414 -8.25 9.02 13.32
C HIS A 414 -6.99 8.32 12.80
N ASP A 415 -7.02 7.91 11.54
CA ASP A 415 -5.84 7.47 10.81
C ASP A 415 -5.08 8.69 10.28
N GLY A 416 -3.85 8.88 10.76
CA GLY A 416 -2.94 9.93 10.26
C GLY A 416 -2.03 9.44 9.12
N GLU A 417 -1.98 8.14 8.86
CA GLU A 417 -1.10 7.50 7.88
C GLU A 417 -1.61 7.64 6.45
N VAL A 418 -2.91 7.86 6.25
CA VAL A 418 -3.51 8.20 4.94
C VAL A 418 -4.45 9.38 5.11
N SER A 419 -4.03 10.59 4.67
CA SER A 419 -4.80 11.82 4.94
C SER A 419 -6.12 11.91 4.17
N GLU A 420 -6.24 11.16 3.08
CA GLU A 420 -7.44 11.10 2.24
C GLU A 420 -8.47 10.11 2.82
N GLU A 421 -8.04 9.18 3.67
CA GLU A 421 -8.88 8.19 4.38
C GLU A 421 -8.63 8.26 5.89
N PRO A 422 -9.17 9.29 6.58
CA PRO A 422 -8.91 9.50 8.01
C PRO A 422 -9.64 8.51 8.94
N GLU A 423 -10.48 7.64 8.39
CA GLU A 423 -11.18 6.59 9.15
C GLU A 423 -10.22 5.43 9.43
N VAL A 424 -10.24 4.90 10.65
CA VAL A 424 -9.49 3.68 10.96
C VAL A 424 -10.29 2.47 10.48
N ILE A 425 -9.81 1.79 9.45
CA ILE A 425 -10.45 0.60 8.85
C ILE A 425 -9.83 -0.64 9.48
N ASN A 426 -10.68 -1.50 10.06
CA ASN A 426 -10.20 -2.71 10.74
C ASN A 426 -9.45 -3.65 9.79
N GLY A 427 -8.30 -4.18 10.20
CA GLY A 427 -7.40 -4.92 9.31
C GLY A 427 -6.46 -3.97 8.55
N LEU A 428 -6.97 -3.20 7.59
CA LEU A 428 -6.17 -2.37 6.68
C LEU A 428 -5.35 -1.29 7.41
N SER A 429 -6.02 -0.36 8.12
CA SER A 429 -5.33 0.69 8.89
C SER A 429 -4.49 0.09 10.01
N CYS A 430 -4.99 -0.98 10.65
CA CYS A 430 -4.28 -1.64 11.75
C CYS A 430 -2.95 -2.26 11.27
N MET A 431 -2.94 -2.95 10.11
CA MET A 431 -1.72 -3.51 9.52
C MET A 431 -0.69 -2.44 9.13
N SER A 432 -1.15 -1.25 8.74
CA SER A 432 -0.28 -0.10 8.45
C SER A 432 0.30 0.50 9.74
N CYS A 433 -0.56 0.85 10.70
CA CYS A 433 -0.17 1.43 11.99
C CYS A 433 0.75 0.51 12.82
N HIS A 434 0.56 -0.81 12.69
CA HIS A 434 1.31 -1.85 13.39
C HIS A 434 2.25 -2.63 12.44
N SER A 435 2.75 -1.98 11.39
CA SER A 435 3.67 -2.60 10.42
C SER A 435 4.96 -3.14 11.03
N GLU A 436 5.36 -2.63 12.20
CA GLU A 436 6.53 -3.04 12.99
C GLU A 436 6.15 -3.75 14.31
N GLY A 437 4.87 -4.07 14.51
CA GLY A 437 4.34 -4.69 15.72
C GLY A 437 3.67 -3.69 16.67
N MET A 438 3.64 -4.01 17.97
CA MET A 438 3.02 -3.13 18.97
C MET A 438 3.73 -1.78 19.05
N ARG A 439 2.97 -0.69 18.98
CA ARG A 439 3.51 0.68 19.12
C ARG A 439 3.87 0.92 20.59
N ARG A 440 5.05 1.51 20.83
CA ARG A 440 5.49 1.82 22.19
C ARG A 440 4.55 2.81 22.88
N ALA A 441 4.29 2.54 24.15
CA ALA A 441 3.51 3.41 25.01
C ALA A 441 4.26 3.69 26.31
N THR A 442 4.00 4.86 26.90
CA THR A 442 4.54 5.25 28.20
C THR A 442 3.36 5.54 29.11
N ASP A 443 3.32 4.88 30.26
CA ASP A 443 2.28 5.12 31.25
C ASP A 443 2.52 6.46 31.97
N GLU A 444 1.47 7.26 32.06
CA GLU A 444 1.44 8.49 32.85
C GLU A 444 0.69 8.33 34.18
N ILE A 445 -0.14 7.30 34.32
CA ILE A 445 -1.09 7.16 35.44
C ILE A 445 -0.38 6.80 36.73
N ARG A 446 0.53 5.82 36.70
CA ARG A 446 1.23 5.36 37.91
C ARG A 446 1.97 6.52 38.58
N ALA A 447 2.78 7.25 37.81
CA ALA A 447 3.55 8.38 38.31
C ALA A 447 2.63 9.51 38.83
N TYR A 448 1.50 9.75 38.16
CA TYR A 448 0.51 10.72 38.63
C TYR A 448 -0.10 10.29 39.97
N ALA A 449 -0.47 9.02 40.12
CA ALA A 449 -1.07 8.48 41.34
C ALA A 449 -0.11 8.48 42.53
N GLU A 450 1.18 8.16 42.31
CA GLU A 450 2.22 8.20 43.34
C GLU A 450 2.52 9.63 43.83
N SER A 451 2.30 10.64 42.99
CA SER A 451 2.62 12.04 43.28
C SER A 451 1.44 12.89 43.76
N ASN A 452 0.22 12.34 43.78
CA ASN A 452 -1.00 13.06 44.15
C ASN A 452 -1.77 12.38 45.29
N THR A 453 -2.56 13.19 46.01
CA THR A 453 -3.38 12.75 47.15
C THR A 453 -4.85 12.52 46.78
N VAL A 454 -5.15 12.46 45.48
CA VAL A 454 -6.52 12.23 44.97
C VAL A 454 -7.00 10.81 45.25
N PHE A 455 -6.05 9.85 45.32
CA PHE A 455 -6.32 8.44 45.55
C PHE A 455 -6.11 8.07 47.01
N ASP A 456 -7.02 7.27 47.57
CA ASP A 456 -6.80 6.65 48.87
C ASP A 456 -5.77 5.50 48.81
N ALA A 457 -5.40 4.95 49.97
CA ALA A 457 -4.38 3.92 50.05
C ALA A 457 -4.74 2.63 49.29
N ALA A 458 -6.03 2.27 49.25
CA ALA A 458 -6.49 1.09 48.52
C ALA A 458 -6.43 1.32 47.02
N GLN A 459 -6.87 2.49 46.55
CA GLN A 459 -6.77 2.90 45.15
C GLN A 459 -5.31 2.97 44.68
N GLN A 460 -4.41 3.54 45.49
CA GLN A 460 -2.98 3.57 45.17
C GLN A 460 -2.39 2.17 45.00
N GLU A 461 -2.76 1.23 45.86
CA GLU A 461 -2.34 -0.17 45.74
C GLU A 461 -2.88 -0.81 44.46
N GLN A 462 -4.17 -0.62 44.15
CA GLN A 462 -4.79 -1.17 42.94
C GLN A 462 -4.18 -0.58 41.66
N ILE A 463 -3.92 0.74 41.62
CA ILE A 463 -3.24 1.40 40.51
C ILE A 463 -1.83 0.82 40.35
N ALA A 464 -1.09 0.62 41.45
CA ALA A 464 0.28 0.10 41.37
C ALA A 464 0.37 -1.35 40.84
N LYS A 465 -0.69 -2.15 41.02
CA LYS A 465 -0.80 -3.53 40.48
C LYS A 465 -1.11 -3.54 38.98
N LEU A 466 -2.12 -2.79 38.55
CA LEU A 466 -2.52 -2.75 37.13
C LEU A 466 -1.55 -1.96 36.25
N TYR A 467 -1.08 -0.81 36.74
CA TYR A 467 -0.15 0.07 36.05
C TYR A 467 1.27 -0.24 36.52
N ALA A 468 1.80 -1.38 36.07
CA ALA A 468 3.12 -1.87 36.46
C ALA A 468 4.25 -0.85 36.20
N PRO A 469 5.41 -0.97 36.87
CA PRO A 469 6.58 -0.15 36.55
C PRO A 469 6.90 -0.19 35.05
N GLN A 470 7.28 0.95 34.48
CA GLN A 470 7.48 1.09 33.03
C GLN A 470 8.46 0.05 32.45
N ASP A 471 9.49 -0.35 33.20
CA ASP A 471 10.45 -1.36 32.74
C ASP A 471 9.84 -2.77 32.65
N VAL A 472 8.83 -3.10 33.46
CA VAL A 472 8.06 -4.35 33.38
C VAL A 472 7.18 -4.32 32.13
N PHE A 473 6.44 -3.22 31.94
CA PHE A 473 5.60 -3.00 30.76
C PHE A 473 6.41 -3.07 29.46
N ASP A 474 7.55 -2.35 29.40
CA ASP A 474 8.43 -2.29 28.24
C ASP A 474 8.99 -3.68 27.87
N ARG A 475 9.31 -4.52 28.87
CA ARG A 475 9.81 -5.89 28.61
C ARG A 475 8.74 -6.77 27.98
N ALA A 476 7.51 -6.71 28.46
CA ALA A 476 6.40 -7.48 27.90
C ALA A 476 6.07 -7.00 26.48
N GLN A 477 5.95 -5.68 26.29
CA GLN A 477 5.69 -5.10 24.99
C GLN A 477 6.81 -5.39 23.99
N GLN A 478 8.07 -5.34 24.41
CA GLN A 478 9.22 -5.69 23.56
C GLN A 478 9.16 -7.14 23.08
N ARG A 479 8.75 -8.08 23.94
CA ARG A 479 8.58 -9.49 23.55
C ARG A 479 7.53 -9.65 22.47
N ASP A 480 6.41 -8.94 22.57
CA ASP A 480 5.33 -9.01 21.59
C ASP A 480 5.75 -8.38 20.25
N ILE A 481 6.51 -7.27 20.28
CA ILE A 481 7.14 -6.65 19.10
C ILE A 481 8.09 -7.64 18.40
N GLU A 482 8.97 -8.29 19.16
CA GLU A 482 9.95 -9.25 18.63
C GLU A 482 9.27 -10.50 18.05
N THR A 483 8.19 -10.96 18.69
CA THR A 483 7.37 -12.08 18.20
C THR A 483 6.78 -11.75 16.84
N PHE A 484 6.14 -10.59 16.72
CA PHE A 484 5.58 -10.14 15.46
C PHE A 484 6.65 -9.98 14.37
N ALA A 485 7.75 -9.27 14.68
CA ALA A 485 8.83 -9.03 13.72
C ALA A 485 9.47 -10.34 13.22
N ALA A 486 9.68 -11.31 14.12
CA ALA A 486 10.22 -12.62 13.75
C ALA A 486 9.25 -13.43 12.87
N SER A 487 7.95 -13.28 13.06
CA SER A 487 6.94 -13.89 12.20
C SER A 487 6.82 -13.17 10.86
N LEU A 488 6.75 -11.84 10.85
CA LEU A 488 6.70 -11.05 9.62
C LEU A 488 7.89 -11.35 8.69
N ALA A 489 9.10 -11.46 9.25
CA ALA A 489 10.29 -11.82 8.48
C ALA A 489 10.17 -13.15 7.72
N LYS A 490 9.42 -14.13 8.25
CA LYS A 490 9.19 -15.42 7.58
C LYS A 490 8.27 -15.31 6.37
N THR A 491 7.49 -14.24 6.25
CA THR A 491 6.63 -14.00 5.08
C THR A 491 7.47 -13.57 3.86
N GLY A 492 8.73 -13.18 4.05
CA GLY A 492 9.55 -12.54 3.02
C GLY A 492 9.20 -11.06 2.80
N SER A 493 8.13 -10.57 3.42
CA SER A 493 7.66 -9.18 3.32
C SER A 493 8.44 -8.30 4.30
N ALA A 494 9.65 -7.91 3.93
CA ALA A 494 10.45 -6.95 4.68
C ALA A 494 10.64 -5.70 3.84
N GLY A 495 9.95 -4.60 4.19
CA GLY A 495 10.14 -3.32 3.54
C GLY A 495 8.91 -2.44 3.54
N ARG A 496 9.11 -1.20 3.09
CA ARG A 496 8.05 -0.24 2.74
C ARG A 496 8.06 -0.07 1.23
N VAL A 497 6.89 0.08 0.61
CA VAL A 497 6.73 0.37 -0.83
C VAL A 497 6.29 1.82 -0.95
N GLY A 498 7.09 2.67 -1.60
CA GLY A 498 6.79 4.10 -1.69
C GLY A 498 6.62 4.79 -0.32
N GLY A 499 7.30 4.30 0.72
CA GLY A 499 7.14 4.81 2.09
C GLY A 499 5.90 4.31 2.85
N TYR A 500 5.03 3.51 2.23
CA TYR A 500 3.89 2.86 2.86
C TYR A 500 4.19 1.42 3.25
N GLU A 501 3.40 0.90 4.19
CA GLU A 501 3.32 -0.53 4.43
C GLU A 501 2.79 -1.24 3.16
N PRO A 502 3.30 -2.42 2.75
CA PRO A 502 2.96 -3.05 1.47
C PRO A 502 1.47 -3.28 1.18
N VAL A 503 0.66 -3.73 2.16
CA VAL A 503 -0.78 -3.93 1.98
C VAL A 503 -1.48 -2.60 1.75
N MET A 504 -1.13 -1.57 2.54
CA MET A 504 -1.62 -0.21 2.36
C MET A 504 -1.21 0.39 1.00
N ALA A 505 0.03 0.16 0.57
CA ALA A 505 0.51 0.63 -0.73
C ALA A 505 -0.29 0.01 -1.89
N ALA A 506 -0.59 -1.29 -1.80
CA ALA A 506 -1.40 -1.99 -2.79
C ALA A 506 -2.86 -1.49 -2.81
N HIS A 507 -3.42 -1.17 -1.64
CA HIS A 507 -4.75 -0.57 -1.51
C HIS A 507 -4.84 0.80 -2.21
N ILE A 508 -3.93 1.73 -1.87
CA ILE A 508 -3.87 3.05 -2.49
C ILE A 508 -3.71 2.94 -4.02
N ALA A 509 -2.86 2.01 -4.48
CA ALA A 509 -2.64 1.79 -5.90
C ALA A 509 -3.85 1.16 -6.62
N PHE A 510 -4.66 0.36 -5.92
CA PHE A 510 -5.85 -0.26 -6.48
C PHE A 510 -6.96 0.76 -6.77
N GLU A 511 -7.13 1.74 -5.87
CA GLU A 511 -8.12 2.82 -5.97
C GLU A 511 -7.83 3.85 -7.07
N LEU A 512 -6.66 3.78 -7.70
CA LEU A 512 -6.32 4.64 -8.83
C LEU A 512 -7.28 4.46 -10.00
N ASP A 513 -7.50 5.57 -10.70
CA ASP A 513 -8.21 5.66 -11.95
C ASP A 513 -7.68 4.64 -12.99
N VAL A 514 -8.60 3.95 -13.64
CA VAL A 514 -8.35 2.91 -14.63
C VAL A 514 -8.26 3.53 -16.02
N ASP A 515 -7.12 3.36 -16.69
CA ASP A 515 -6.96 3.71 -18.11
C ASP A 515 -7.29 2.54 -19.05
N LEU A 516 -7.23 2.78 -20.36
CA LEU A 516 -7.53 1.76 -21.39
C LEU A 516 -6.61 0.54 -21.31
N ARG A 517 -5.32 0.74 -21.03
CA ARG A 517 -4.32 -0.34 -20.97
C ARG A 517 -4.57 -1.21 -19.75
N ARG A 518 -4.79 -0.58 -18.60
CA ARG A 518 -5.14 -1.22 -17.34
C ARG A 518 -6.45 -2.00 -17.46
N ALA A 519 -7.50 -1.40 -18.02
CA ALA A 519 -8.77 -2.08 -18.25
C ALA A 519 -8.60 -3.31 -19.16
N ALA A 520 -7.88 -3.17 -20.28
CA ALA A 520 -7.63 -4.27 -21.21
C ALA A 520 -6.93 -5.45 -20.51
N ALA A 521 -5.90 -5.14 -19.71
CA ALA A 521 -5.19 -6.13 -18.92
C ALA A 521 -6.07 -6.77 -17.84
N GLU A 522 -6.95 -6.02 -17.17
CA GLU A 522 -7.90 -6.57 -16.18
C GLU A 522 -8.98 -7.45 -16.83
N PHE A 523 -9.36 -7.20 -18.09
CA PHE A 523 -10.15 -8.14 -18.90
C PHE A 523 -9.33 -9.33 -19.44
N GLY A 524 -8.00 -9.23 -19.42
CA GLY A 524 -7.07 -10.21 -20.01
C GLY A 524 -7.19 -10.31 -21.53
N ILE A 525 -7.51 -9.19 -22.20
CA ILE A 525 -7.52 -9.04 -23.66
C ILE A 525 -6.63 -7.89 -24.09
N SER A 526 -6.13 -7.93 -25.33
CA SER A 526 -5.26 -6.85 -25.82
C SER A 526 -5.97 -5.49 -25.86
N ARG A 527 -5.20 -4.39 -25.72
CA ARG A 527 -5.70 -3.02 -25.85
C ARG A 527 -6.49 -2.80 -27.14
N ASP A 528 -5.99 -3.33 -28.26
CA ASP A 528 -6.63 -3.22 -29.58
C ASP A 528 -7.97 -3.95 -29.63
N GLU A 529 -8.09 -5.08 -28.93
CA GLU A 529 -9.34 -5.84 -28.85
C GLU A 529 -10.38 -5.12 -27.99
N LEU A 530 -9.98 -4.56 -26.85
CA LEU A 530 -10.85 -3.74 -26.02
C LEU A 530 -11.33 -2.52 -26.81
N LEU A 531 -10.42 -1.81 -27.48
CA LEU A 531 -10.74 -0.61 -28.26
C LEU A 531 -11.76 -0.89 -29.38
N LYS A 532 -11.65 -2.03 -30.08
CA LYS A 532 -12.61 -2.45 -31.11
C LYS A 532 -14.02 -2.67 -30.57
N ASN A 533 -14.12 -3.09 -29.30
CA ASN A 533 -15.40 -3.40 -28.66
C ASN A 533 -15.94 -2.27 -27.78
N LEU A 534 -15.15 -1.24 -27.46
CA LEU A 534 -15.46 -0.22 -26.45
C LEU A 534 -16.82 0.46 -26.64
N SER A 535 -17.21 0.70 -27.89
CA SER A 535 -18.52 1.30 -28.23
C SER A 535 -19.74 0.45 -27.80
N ARG A 536 -19.54 -0.84 -27.51
CA ARG A 536 -20.56 -1.80 -27.07
C ARG A 536 -20.57 -1.99 -25.55
N LEU A 537 -19.60 -1.41 -24.83
CA LEU A 537 -19.42 -1.60 -23.40
C LEU A 537 -20.02 -0.40 -22.66
N GLU A 538 -21.30 -0.51 -22.29
CA GLU A 538 -21.97 0.53 -21.51
C GLU A 538 -21.21 0.81 -20.21
N GLY A 539 -21.07 2.09 -19.85
CA GLY A 539 -20.30 2.52 -18.68
C GLY A 539 -18.78 2.62 -18.90
N LEU A 540 -18.23 2.00 -19.95
CA LEU A 540 -16.80 2.08 -20.30
C LEU A 540 -16.51 2.99 -21.51
N VAL A 541 -17.55 3.57 -22.11
CA VAL A 541 -17.42 4.49 -23.26
C VAL A 541 -16.61 5.72 -22.86
N GLY A 542 -15.59 6.08 -23.65
CA GLY A 542 -14.73 7.24 -23.41
C GLY A 542 -13.35 6.90 -22.82
N LEU A 543 -13.13 5.65 -22.44
CA LEU A 543 -11.83 5.15 -21.97
C LEU A 543 -10.72 5.26 -23.04
N ASP A 544 -11.08 5.44 -24.32
CA ASP A 544 -10.14 5.74 -25.40
C ASP A 544 -9.51 7.14 -25.31
N ARG A 545 -10.03 8.02 -24.44
CA ARG A 545 -9.64 9.43 -24.34
C ARG A 545 -9.40 9.92 -22.91
N SER A 546 -9.76 9.13 -21.91
CA SER A 546 -9.69 9.51 -20.50
C SER A 546 -9.61 8.26 -19.62
N THR A 547 -9.48 8.46 -18.32
CA THR A 547 -9.55 7.41 -17.31
C THR A 547 -10.97 7.24 -16.77
N LEU A 548 -11.21 6.13 -16.07
CA LEU A 548 -12.42 5.87 -15.30
C LEU A 548 -12.06 5.69 -13.84
N ARG A 549 -12.90 6.21 -12.94
CA ARG A 549 -12.77 5.90 -11.52
C ARG A 549 -12.90 4.41 -11.27
N ARG A 550 -12.17 3.89 -10.27
CA ARG A 550 -12.15 2.46 -9.89
C ARG A 550 -13.56 1.90 -9.65
N ASP A 551 -14.38 2.60 -8.88
CA ASP A 551 -15.77 2.22 -8.59
C ASP A 551 -16.65 2.10 -9.84
N ALA A 552 -16.51 3.03 -10.79
CA ALA A 552 -17.24 2.99 -12.05
C ALA A 552 -16.80 1.81 -12.92
N PHE A 553 -15.49 1.53 -12.98
CA PHE A 553 -14.96 0.38 -13.72
C PHE A 553 -15.45 -0.95 -13.14
N GLU A 554 -15.37 -1.11 -11.81
CA GLU A 554 -15.81 -2.32 -11.11
C GLU A 554 -17.30 -2.62 -11.35
N ASN A 555 -18.15 -1.60 -11.23
CA ASN A 555 -19.59 -1.74 -11.47
C ASN A 555 -19.91 -2.18 -12.90
N GLY A 556 -19.13 -1.74 -13.89
CA GLY A 556 -19.30 -2.11 -15.30
C GLY A 556 -18.63 -3.43 -15.70
N PHE A 557 -17.69 -3.95 -14.90
CA PHE A 557 -16.79 -5.03 -15.32
C PHE A 557 -17.54 -6.30 -15.73
N ALA A 558 -18.44 -6.80 -14.89
CA ALA A 558 -19.14 -8.07 -15.13
C ALA A 558 -19.99 -8.04 -16.41
N ALA A 559 -20.69 -6.94 -16.67
CA ALA A 559 -21.49 -6.76 -17.88
C ALA A 559 -20.60 -6.63 -19.13
N ALA A 560 -19.50 -5.88 -19.03
CA ALA A 560 -18.54 -5.75 -20.12
C ALA A 560 -17.89 -7.10 -20.48
N ALA A 561 -17.48 -7.88 -19.49
CA ALA A 561 -16.92 -9.22 -19.67
C ALA A 561 -17.92 -10.17 -20.37
N CYS A 562 -19.22 -10.03 -20.11
CA CYS A 562 -20.28 -10.76 -20.82
C CYS A 562 -20.34 -10.39 -22.30
N VAL A 563 -20.35 -9.09 -22.62
CA VAL A 563 -20.39 -8.60 -24.01
C VAL A 563 -19.14 -9.02 -24.79
N LEU A 564 -17.99 -9.08 -24.11
CA LEU A 564 -16.71 -9.56 -24.62
C LEU A 564 -16.62 -11.10 -24.71
N LYS A 565 -17.59 -11.84 -24.16
CA LYS A 565 -17.68 -13.31 -24.18
C LYS A 565 -16.49 -14.01 -23.50
N LEU A 566 -16.00 -13.43 -22.41
CA LEU A 566 -14.84 -13.95 -21.68
C LEU A 566 -15.15 -15.19 -20.81
N GLY A 567 -16.42 -15.36 -20.43
CA GLY A 567 -16.87 -16.49 -19.59
C GLY A 567 -18.25 -16.20 -19.00
N SER A 568 -18.67 -16.99 -18.00
CA SER A 568 -19.83 -16.64 -17.19
C SER A 568 -19.43 -15.60 -16.15
N THR A 569 -20.30 -14.62 -15.90
CA THR A 569 -20.17 -13.67 -14.78
C THR A 569 -21.50 -13.59 -14.02
N ARG A 570 -21.56 -12.80 -12.95
CA ARG A 570 -22.82 -12.52 -12.24
C ARG A 570 -23.92 -11.91 -13.12
N GLU A 571 -23.54 -11.21 -14.20
CA GLU A 571 -24.47 -10.58 -15.15
C GLU A 571 -24.85 -11.50 -16.34
N CYS A 572 -24.08 -12.56 -16.60
CA CYS A 572 -24.42 -13.59 -17.59
C CYS A 572 -24.04 -15.01 -17.11
N PRO A 573 -24.86 -15.61 -16.22
CA PRO A 573 -24.68 -16.98 -15.78
C PRO A 573 -24.72 -18.01 -16.93
N GLU A 574 -24.23 -19.23 -16.68
CA GLU A 574 -24.24 -20.30 -17.66
C GLU A 574 -25.64 -20.58 -18.23
N GLY A 575 -25.75 -20.67 -19.56
CA GLY A 575 -27.01 -20.90 -20.27
C GLY A 575 -27.80 -19.64 -20.63
N ILE A 576 -27.33 -18.44 -20.27
CA ILE A 576 -27.89 -17.16 -20.72
C ILE A 576 -26.99 -16.59 -21.83
N ASP A 577 -27.54 -16.41 -23.04
CA ASP A 577 -26.85 -15.75 -24.15
C ASP A 577 -26.82 -14.24 -23.88
N PRO A 578 -25.65 -13.58 -23.75
CA PRO A 578 -25.56 -12.18 -23.38
C PRO A 578 -26.06 -11.19 -24.45
N GLY A 579 -26.52 -11.67 -25.61
CA GLY A 579 -27.05 -10.84 -26.70
C GLY A 579 -26.04 -10.55 -27.80
#